data_AF-A0A090VFR8-F1
#
_entry.id   AF-A0A090VFR8-F1
#
_cell.length_a   1.000
_cell.length_b   1.000
_cell.length_c   1.000
_cell.angle_alpha   90.00
_cell.angle_beta   90.00
_cell.angle_gamma   90.00
#
_symmetry.space_group_name_H-M   'P 1'
#
loop_
_entity.id
_entity.type
_entity.pdbx_description
1 polymer ?
#
loop_
_entity_poly.entity_id
_entity_poly.type
_entity_poly.pdbx_seq_one_letter_code
_entity_poly.pdbx_strand_id
1 'polypeptide(L)'
;MYNMKTVRKANLVLMFLALTFIIGCKGKSETNQNVDELIIENYSEEDLYRPNFHFTPKKAWMNDPNGMFYYNGYYHLYFQYHPDSNVWGQCIGGTQ
;
A
#
# COMPACT_ATOMS: atom_id res chain seq x y z
N MET A 1 -59.86 12.16 -18.19
CA MET A 1 -59.29 12.49 -16.86
C MET A 1 -58.02 11.67 -16.67
N TYR A 2 -56.85 12.31 -16.70
CA TYR A 2 -55.58 11.61 -16.51
C TYR A 2 -55.43 11.23 -15.04
N ASN A 3 -55.03 9.98 -14.75
CA ASN A 3 -54.97 9.47 -13.40
C ASN A 3 -53.79 10.11 -12.63
N MET A 4 -54.09 10.91 -11.61
CA MET A 4 -53.09 11.66 -10.83
C MET A 4 -52.01 10.77 -10.18
N LYS A 5 -52.32 9.49 -9.92
CA LYS A 5 -51.34 8.52 -9.43
C LYS A 5 -50.35 8.11 -10.53
N THR A 6 -50.80 8.07 -11.78
CA THR A 6 -49.96 7.79 -12.96
C THR A 6 -49.03 8.96 -13.26
N VAL A 7 -49.49 10.21 -13.10
CA VAL A 7 -48.64 11.42 -13.28
C VAL A 7 -47.51 11.47 -12.26
N ARG A 8 -47.80 11.18 -10.98
CA ARG A 8 -46.79 11.17 -9.92
C ARG A 8 -45.73 10.09 -10.14
N LYS A 9 -46.13 8.90 -10.60
CA LYS A 9 -45.19 7.83 -10.97
C LYS A 9 -44.35 8.21 -12.19
N ALA A 10 -44.95 8.83 -13.20
CA ALA A 10 -44.23 9.30 -14.39
C ALA A 10 -43.20 10.39 -14.02
N ASN A 11 -43.56 11.35 -13.17
CA ASN A 11 -42.63 12.38 -12.69
C ASN A 11 -41.50 11.79 -11.83
N LEU A 12 -41.79 10.79 -11.00
CA LEU A 12 -40.76 10.10 -10.21
C LEU A 12 -39.77 9.35 -11.12
N VAL A 13 -40.28 8.64 -12.13
CA VAL A 13 -39.46 7.93 -13.13
C VAL A 13 -38.62 8.91 -13.95
N LEU A 14 -39.18 10.07 -14.31
CA LEU A 14 -38.48 11.11 -15.05
C LEU A 14 -37.33 11.74 -14.23
N MET A 15 -37.51 11.91 -12.92
CA MET A 15 -36.42 12.38 -12.04
C MET A 15 -35.30 11.35 -11.87
N PHE A 16 -35.61 10.06 -11.80
CA PHE A 16 -34.59 9.00 -11.75
C PHE A 16 -33.80 8.89 -13.08
N LEU A 17 -34.47 9.01 -14.23
CA LEU A 17 -33.81 9.04 -15.54
C LEU A 17 -32.89 10.24 -15.71
N ALA A 18 -33.29 11.43 -15.24
CA ALA A 18 -32.45 12.62 -15.26
C ALA A 18 -31.19 12.47 -14.39
N LEU A 19 -31.28 11.75 -13.26
CA LEU A 19 -30.15 11.51 -12.35
C LEU A 19 -29.06 10.61 -12.98
N THR A 20 -29.44 9.70 -13.87
CA THR A 20 -28.49 8.80 -14.56
C THR A 20 -27.66 9.51 -15.63
N PHE A 21 -28.14 10.64 -16.14
CA PHE A 21 -27.45 11.44 -17.16
C PHE A 21 -26.28 12.29 -16.60
N ILE A 22 -26.23 12.48 -15.28
CA ILE A 22 -25.23 13.37 -14.61
C ILE A 22 -23.96 12.60 -14.21
N ILE A 23 -23.94 11.27 -14.31
CA ILE A 23 -22.79 10.41 -13.96
C ILE A 23 -21.90 10.11 -15.20
N GLY A 24 -22.29 10.61 -16.38
CA GLY A 24 -21.59 10.36 -17.64
C GLY A 24 -20.43 11.32 -17.94
N CYS A 25 -19.44 11.47 -17.04
CA CYS A 25 -18.18 12.14 -17.41
C CYS A 25 -17.27 11.17 -18.17
N LYS A 26 -17.15 11.39 -19.48
CA LYS A 26 -16.23 10.70 -20.38
C LYS A 26 -14.85 11.37 -20.33
N GLY A 27 -13.99 10.91 -19.43
CA GLY A 27 -12.56 11.19 -19.50
C GLY A 27 -11.86 10.16 -20.38
N LYS A 28 -11.67 10.43 -21.67
CA LYS A 28 -10.61 9.76 -22.43
C LYS A 28 -9.29 10.41 -22.03
N SER A 29 -8.43 9.70 -21.32
CA SER A 29 -6.99 9.93 -21.44
C SER A 29 -6.39 8.71 -22.11
N GLU A 30 -6.24 8.79 -23.42
CA GLU A 30 -5.25 7.97 -24.12
C GLU A 30 -3.89 8.59 -23.80
N THR A 31 -3.25 8.13 -22.73
CA THR A 31 -1.84 8.41 -22.48
C THR A 31 -1.04 7.25 -23.08
N ASN A 32 -0.81 7.31 -24.40
CA ASN A 32 0.33 6.62 -24.98
C ASN A 32 1.57 7.45 -24.63
N GLN A 33 2.08 7.25 -23.42
CA GLN A 33 3.44 7.65 -23.06
C GLN A 33 4.13 6.39 -22.59
N ASN A 34 5.40 6.25 -22.95
CA ASN A 34 6.29 5.18 -22.53
C ASN A 34 6.23 5.01 -21.00
N VAL A 35 5.40 4.08 -20.54
CA VAL A 35 5.08 3.86 -19.12
C VAL A 35 6.27 3.22 -18.40
N ASP A 36 7.15 2.54 -19.13
CA ASP A 36 8.30 1.82 -18.56
C ASP A 36 9.42 2.76 -18.10
N GLU A 37 9.62 3.93 -18.72
CA GLU A 37 10.71 4.86 -18.38
C GLU A 37 10.36 5.80 -17.20
N LEU A 38 9.11 6.20 -17.07
CA LEU A 38 8.64 7.08 -15.97
C LEU A 38 8.43 6.34 -14.64
N ILE A 39 8.20 5.02 -14.68
CA ILE A 39 8.05 4.18 -13.49
C ILE A 39 9.41 3.93 -12.81
N ILE A 40 10.52 3.92 -13.56
CA ILE A 40 11.86 3.66 -13.02
C ILE A 40 12.41 4.86 -12.22
N GLU A 41 11.89 6.07 -12.43
CA GLU A 41 12.54 7.29 -11.93
C GLU A 41 12.35 7.60 -10.43
N ASN A 42 11.54 6.84 -9.68
CA ASN A 42 11.22 7.19 -8.28
C ASN A 42 11.27 6.04 -7.25
N TYR A 43 11.72 4.85 -7.62
CA TYR A 43 11.91 3.80 -6.61
C TYR A 43 13.23 4.01 -5.87
N SER A 44 13.17 4.02 -4.54
CA SER A 44 14.36 3.94 -3.71
C SER A 44 14.90 2.51 -3.68
N GLU A 45 16.17 2.34 -3.32
CA GLU A 45 16.76 1.02 -3.04
C GLU A 45 15.94 0.22 -2.02
N GLU A 46 15.33 0.91 -1.04
CA GLU A 46 14.46 0.29 -0.06
C GLU A 46 13.19 -0.28 -0.70
N ASP A 47 12.61 0.40 -1.69
CA ASP A 47 11.43 -0.09 -2.40
C ASP A 47 11.75 -1.30 -3.28
N LEU A 48 12.96 -1.33 -3.86
CA LEU A 48 13.38 -2.37 -4.79
C LEU A 48 13.88 -3.64 -4.09
N TYR A 49 14.59 -3.50 -2.97
CA TYR A 49 15.40 -4.59 -2.40
C TYR A 49 15.02 -5.00 -0.97
N ARG A 50 14.22 -4.22 -0.23
CA ARG A 50 13.83 -4.62 1.13
C ARG A 50 12.88 -5.83 1.10
N PRO A 51 13.18 -6.91 1.86
CA PRO A 51 12.27 -8.05 1.96
C PRO A 51 10.93 -7.68 2.60
N ASN A 52 9.82 -8.08 1.95
CA ASN A 52 8.46 -7.89 2.48
C ASN A 52 8.03 -8.96 3.49
N PHE A 53 8.67 -10.13 3.47
CA PHE A 53 8.25 -11.30 4.28
C PHE A 53 9.33 -11.82 5.24
N HIS A 54 10.59 -11.43 5.06
CA HIS A 54 11.67 -11.81 5.95
C HIS A 54 11.92 -10.69 6.95
N PHE A 55 12.25 -11.06 8.19
CA PHE A 55 12.62 -10.10 9.21
C PHE A 55 13.87 -9.31 8.79
N THR A 56 13.80 -7.99 8.89
CA THR A 56 14.93 -7.05 8.73
C THR A 56 14.78 -5.91 9.74
N PRO A 57 15.86 -5.28 10.23
CA PRO A 57 15.75 -4.07 11.05
C PRO A 57 15.20 -2.94 10.20
N LYS A 58 14.67 -1.89 10.85
CA LYS A 58 14.13 -0.72 10.15
C LYS A 58 15.14 -0.04 9.21
N LYS A 59 16.43 -0.12 9.49
CA LYS A 59 17.54 0.43 8.69
C LYS A 59 18.84 -0.29 9.02
N ALA A 60 19.90 0.01 8.27
CA ALA A 60 21.30 -0.31 8.62
C ALA A 60 21.63 -1.82 8.68
N TRP A 61 22.80 -2.16 9.26
CA TRP A 61 23.36 -3.50 9.23
C TRP A 61 22.82 -4.42 10.33
N MET A 62 22.38 -5.62 9.96
CA MET A 62 22.16 -6.74 10.88
C MET A 62 22.90 -7.99 10.43
N ASN A 63 23.15 -8.90 11.36
CA ASN A 63 23.65 -10.25 11.08
C ASN A 63 22.98 -11.27 12.03
N ASP A 64 23.74 -12.28 12.46
CA ASP A 64 23.31 -13.53 13.08
C ASP A 64 22.07 -13.40 13.98
N PRO A 65 21.01 -14.21 13.75
CA PRO A 65 19.94 -14.36 14.71
C PRO A 65 20.49 -15.01 15.98
N ASN A 66 20.13 -14.44 17.13
CA ASN A 66 20.54 -14.88 18.46
C ASN A 66 19.31 -15.13 19.35
N GLY A 67 19.47 -15.99 20.34
CA GLY A 67 18.48 -16.14 21.42
C GLY A 67 17.06 -16.42 20.95
N MET A 68 16.87 -17.23 19.90
CA MET A 68 15.52 -17.60 19.45
C MET A 68 14.87 -18.55 20.45
N PHE A 69 13.74 -18.16 21.02
CA PHE A 69 12.95 -19.03 21.90
C PHE A 69 11.46 -18.70 21.85
N TYR A 70 10.64 -19.66 22.26
CA TYR A 70 9.20 -19.48 22.41
C TYR A 70 8.83 -19.36 23.89
N TYR A 71 8.10 -18.31 24.25
CA TYR A 71 7.67 -18.07 25.62
C TYR A 71 6.37 -17.26 25.67
N ASN A 72 5.43 -17.69 26.52
CA ASN A 72 4.13 -17.04 26.77
C ASN A 72 3.32 -16.70 25.50
N GLY A 73 3.33 -17.58 24.49
CA GLY A 73 2.58 -17.35 23.25
C GLY A 73 3.35 -16.63 22.14
N TYR A 74 4.59 -16.20 22.40
CA TYR A 74 5.37 -15.39 21.48
C TYR A 74 6.68 -16.06 21.09
N TYR A 75 7.07 -15.86 19.83
CA TYR A 75 8.42 -16.14 19.35
C TYR A 75 9.29 -14.91 19.59
N HIS A 76 10.40 -15.09 20.30
CA HIS A 76 11.39 -14.06 20.58
C HIS A 76 12.55 -14.27 19.62
N LEU A 77 12.97 -13.22 18.91
CA LEU A 77 14.09 -13.22 17.98
C LEU A 77 15.01 -12.04 18.31
N TYR A 78 16.25 -12.33 18.66
CA TYR A 78 17.31 -11.33 18.76
C TYR A 78 18.23 -11.46 17.56
N PHE A 79 19.02 -10.43 17.29
CA PHE A 79 19.99 -10.40 16.19
C PHE A 79 21.06 -9.36 16.52
N GLN A 80 22.27 -9.49 15.99
CA GLN A 80 23.26 -8.41 16.16
C GLN A 80 22.97 -7.30 15.14
N TYR A 81 23.16 -6.05 15.59
CA TYR A 81 22.70 -4.87 14.88
C TYR A 81 23.70 -3.73 15.02
N HIS A 82 23.94 -3.00 13.94
CA HIS A 82 24.75 -1.79 13.92
C HIS A 82 23.90 -0.61 13.39
N PRO A 83 23.39 0.28 14.27
CA PRO A 83 22.36 1.26 13.91
C PRO A 83 22.81 2.37 12.94
N ASP A 84 24.13 2.62 12.89
CA ASP A 84 24.72 3.79 12.24
C ASP A 84 25.58 3.44 11.02
N SER A 85 25.55 2.19 10.55
CA SER A 85 26.38 1.74 9.41
C SER A 85 25.74 0.58 8.67
N ASN A 86 26.07 0.43 7.39
CA ASN A 86 25.69 -0.70 6.54
C ASN A 86 26.81 -1.76 6.44
N VAL A 87 27.84 -1.67 7.28
CA VAL A 87 28.91 -2.66 7.40
C VAL A 87 28.99 -3.17 8.83
N TRP A 88 29.64 -4.33 9.00
CA TRP A 88 29.98 -4.87 10.30
C TRP A 88 30.83 -3.88 11.12
N GLY A 89 30.60 -3.84 12.44
CA GLY A 89 31.30 -2.95 13.38
C GLY A 89 31.06 -3.38 14.82
N GLN A 90 31.32 -2.50 15.80
CA GLN A 90 31.03 -2.81 17.21
C GLN A 90 29.51 -2.99 17.39
N CYS A 91 29.06 -4.24 17.42
CA CYS A 91 27.67 -4.61 17.66
C CYS A 91 27.30 -4.23 19.11
N ILE A 92 26.63 -3.09 19.29
CA ILE A 92 25.91 -2.83 20.54
C ILE A 92 24.70 -3.75 20.48
N GLY A 93 24.68 -4.81 21.30
CA GLY A 93 23.57 -5.74 21.39
C GLY A 93 22.25 -4.98 21.59
N GLY A 94 21.47 -4.86 20.51
CA GLY A 94 20.20 -4.17 20.54
C GLY A 94 19.14 -5.09 21.12
N THR A 95 18.76 -4.88 22.37
CA THR A 95 17.47 -5.35 22.88
C THR A 95 16.40 -4.39 22.37
N GLN A 96 15.46 -4.88 21.57
CA GLN A 96 14.16 -4.27 21.38
C GLN A 96 13.10 -5.28 21.79
#